data_AF-A0A926ECF4-F1
#
_entry.id   AF-A0A926ECF4-F1
#
_cell.length_a   1.000
_cell.length_b   1.000
_cell.length_c   1.000
_cell.angle_alpha   90.00
_cell.angle_beta   90.00
_cell.angle_gamma   90.00
#
_symmetry.space_group_name_H-M   'P 1'
#
loop_
_entity.id
_entity.type
_entity.pdbx_description
1 polymer ?
#
loop_
_entity_poly.entity_id
_entity_poly.type
_entity_poly.pdbx_seq_one_letter_code
_entity_poly.pdbx_strand_id
1 'polypeptide(L)'
;MNNDPRRYDNDDLYEEDTGYEDGYDTDDYDYIIDDEDEDENALWNDDEDSTEADEDLDEPPQKKRRKRKEKTVFADMDTDEAETEEYNKTQRSLAKELRLIDEIEADAAVNPIEDDDDDTGEEPPGRKLLKRELRAQALKRLEDSARTLRDYENLVAWYDRLDANRQRKERYHELYRSGDDVPLDYGAAADGLYFPDTLNDVLSKLERKGEFIDSIFYCPYDIHELVTDEDVSNILRELNEDHKFLLFLWALRQYSSTRIATIKGQSDRNIRKVRNTMLKKIRKKLLAALTEKVQAKQPLTLLEKDFLIENGVSIE
;
A
#
# COMPACT_ATOMS: atom_id res chain seq x y z
N MET A 1 44.52 4.68 41.41
CA MET A 1 43.20 4.12 41.06
C MET A 1 42.23 5.28 40.94
N ASN A 2 41.71 5.49 39.74
CA ASN A 2 40.36 5.98 39.42
C ASN A 2 40.40 6.54 37.99
N ASN A 3 40.03 5.63 37.07
CA ASN A 3 39.65 5.92 35.70
C ASN A 3 38.35 6.74 35.73
N ASP A 4 38.30 7.83 34.97
CA ASP A 4 37.03 8.45 34.58
C ASP A 4 36.98 8.51 33.04
N PRO A 5 36.16 7.69 32.38
CA PRO A 5 35.94 7.74 30.95
C PRO A 5 34.65 8.53 30.68
N ARG A 6 34.78 9.82 30.35
CA ARG A 6 33.68 10.61 29.77
C ARG A 6 34.18 11.38 28.57
N ARG A 7 34.14 10.71 27.43
CA ARG A 7 34.36 11.32 26.12
C ARG A 7 33.62 10.46 25.12
N TYR A 8 32.31 10.69 24.98
CA TYR A 8 31.44 10.38 23.83
C TYR A 8 30.01 10.69 24.29
N ASP A 9 29.67 11.98 24.30
CA ASP A 9 28.29 12.44 24.15
C ASP A 9 28.31 13.25 22.85
N ASN A 10 27.93 12.61 21.74
CA ASN A 10 27.54 13.21 20.46
C ASN A 10 27.04 12.09 19.54
N ASP A 11 25.96 11.44 19.96
CA ASP A 11 25.11 10.60 19.12
C ASP A 11 23.70 11.21 19.16
N ASP A 12 23.49 12.23 18.33
CA ASP A 12 22.21 12.84 17.94
C ASP A 12 22.56 13.58 16.64
N LEU A 13 21.95 13.41 15.47
CA LEU A 13 20.71 12.80 15.04
C LEU A 13 20.85 12.68 13.51
N TYR A 14 20.60 11.51 12.93
CA TYR A 14 20.41 11.39 11.48
C TYR A 14 19.08 12.05 11.13
N GLU A 15 19.09 13.30 10.65
CA GLU A 15 17.93 13.86 9.94
C GLU A 15 18.01 13.44 8.48
N GLU A 16 17.33 12.33 8.19
CA GLU A 16 17.04 11.80 6.87
C GLU A 16 15.84 12.57 6.28
N ASP A 17 16.12 13.70 5.63
CA ASP A 17 15.12 14.35 4.76
C ASP A 17 14.96 13.54 3.47
N THR A 18 14.01 12.61 3.52
CA THR A 18 13.46 11.88 2.37
C THR A 18 12.47 12.76 1.63
N GLY A 19 12.99 13.73 0.88
CA GLY A 19 12.24 14.53 -0.09
C GLY A 19 12.26 13.89 -1.48
N TYR A 20 11.42 12.89 -1.68
CA TYR A 20 11.13 12.29 -2.99
C TYR A 20 10.29 13.31 -3.79
N GLU A 21 10.88 14.00 -4.76
CA GLU A 21 10.12 14.77 -5.75
C GLU A 21 10.54 14.30 -7.15
N ASP A 22 9.67 13.45 -7.70
CA ASP A 22 9.66 12.99 -9.08
C ASP A 22 9.17 14.15 -9.96
N GLY A 23 10.10 14.75 -10.70
CA GLY A 23 9.82 15.83 -11.65
C GLY A 23 10.21 15.40 -13.06
N TYR A 24 9.30 14.71 -13.74
CA TYR A 24 9.37 14.58 -15.19
C TYR A 24 9.16 15.97 -15.82
N ASP A 25 10.25 16.59 -16.25
CA ASP A 25 10.25 17.74 -17.15
C ASP A 25 9.88 17.25 -18.56
N THR A 26 8.59 17.10 -18.82
CA THR A 26 8.06 17.06 -20.19
C THR A 26 7.71 18.47 -20.61
N ASP A 27 8.59 19.06 -21.42
CA ASP A 27 8.30 20.24 -22.24
C ASP A 27 7.11 19.96 -23.15
N ASP A 28 5.95 20.57 -22.90
CA ASP A 28 5.00 20.90 -23.96
C ASP A 28 4.16 22.12 -23.57
N TYR A 29 4.35 23.20 -24.32
CA TYR A 29 3.58 24.43 -24.21
C TYR A 29 2.37 24.29 -25.12
N ASP A 30 1.13 24.31 -24.60
CA ASP A 30 -0.02 24.74 -25.40
C ASP A 30 -1.19 25.28 -24.54
N TYR A 31 -1.48 26.55 -24.78
CA TYR A 31 -2.72 27.33 -24.63
C TYR A 31 -3.71 27.03 -23.49
N ILE A 32 -3.87 28.04 -22.62
CA ILE A 32 -5.11 28.33 -21.90
C ILE A 32 -6.08 29.01 -22.87
N ILE A 33 -7.29 28.45 -23.04
CA ILE A 33 -8.50 29.17 -23.45
C ILE A 33 -9.59 28.83 -22.42
N ASP A 34 -10.25 29.89 -21.97
CA ASP A 34 -11.29 29.99 -20.96
C ASP A 34 -12.58 29.20 -21.24
N ASP A 35 -13.30 28.98 -20.13
CA ASP A 35 -14.76 28.91 -19.95
C ASP A 35 -15.56 27.80 -20.66
N GLU A 36 -16.10 26.86 -19.88
CA GLU A 36 -17.55 26.63 -19.77
C GLU A 36 -17.85 25.55 -18.70
N ASP A 37 -18.60 25.97 -17.69
CA ASP A 37 -19.60 25.26 -16.90
C ASP A 37 -19.68 23.72 -17.01
N GLU A 38 -19.53 23.01 -15.88
CA GLU A 38 -20.53 22.00 -15.51
C GLU A 38 -20.45 21.61 -14.02
N ASP A 39 -21.65 21.51 -13.47
CA ASP A 39 -22.04 21.61 -12.07
C ASP A 39 -22.43 20.21 -11.58
N GLU A 40 -21.63 19.58 -10.74
CA GLU A 40 -22.01 18.33 -10.07
C GLU A 40 -21.67 18.40 -8.57
N ASN A 41 -22.36 19.30 -7.86
CA ASN A 41 -22.44 19.28 -6.41
C ASN A 41 -23.89 19.49 -5.96
N ALA A 42 -24.75 18.52 -6.24
CA ALA A 42 -26.06 18.44 -5.60
C ALA A 42 -26.52 16.99 -5.51
N LEU A 43 -26.76 16.52 -4.28
CA LEU A 43 -27.88 15.64 -3.87
C LEU A 43 -27.50 14.82 -2.62
N TRP A 44 -27.23 15.52 -1.53
CA TRP A 44 -27.59 15.04 -0.20
C TRP A 44 -28.58 16.05 0.36
N ASN A 45 -29.88 15.73 0.27
CA ASN A 45 -30.93 16.35 1.08
C ASN A 45 -31.91 15.23 1.45
N ASP A 46 -31.64 14.61 2.60
CA ASP A 46 -32.72 14.15 3.47
C ASP A 46 -33.34 15.41 4.09
N ASP A 47 -34.67 15.53 4.05
CA ASP A 47 -35.46 15.79 5.26
C ASP A 47 -36.96 15.77 4.95
N GLU A 48 -37.67 15.27 5.96
CA GLU A 48 -39.12 15.14 6.11
C GLU A 48 -39.88 16.44 5.81
N ASP A 49 -41.09 16.34 5.22
CA ASP A 49 -42.31 16.67 5.97
C ASP A 49 -43.59 16.18 5.28
N SER A 50 -44.60 15.99 6.12
CA SER A 50 -45.96 15.51 5.90
C SER A 50 -46.81 16.42 5.02
N THR A 51 -47.74 15.86 4.23
CA THR A 51 -49.19 16.23 4.23
C THR A 51 -50.01 15.39 3.24
N GLU A 52 -51.00 14.68 3.80
CA GLU A 52 -52.41 14.48 3.40
C GLU A 52 -52.89 14.42 1.92
N ALA A 53 -53.76 13.41 1.73
CA ALA A 53 -55.01 13.36 0.93
C ALA A 53 -55.03 12.46 -0.33
N ASP A 54 -55.77 11.35 -0.20
CA ASP A 54 -56.80 10.78 -1.11
C ASP A 54 -56.38 10.38 -2.55
N GLU A 55 -56.82 9.30 -3.21
CA GLU A 55 -57.92 8.34 -3.05
C GLU A 55 -57.64 7.12 -3.99
N ASP A 56 -58.04 5.92 -3.53
CA ASP A 56 -58.52 4.73 -4.26
C ASP A 56 -57.71 4.00 -5.38
N LEU A 57 -57.45 2.68 -5.18
CA LEU A 57 -58.27 1.58 -5.73
C LEU A 57 -57.67 0.15 -5.50
N ASP A 58 -58.57 -0.75 -5.10
CA ASP A 58 -58.66 -2.20 -5.39
C ASP A 58 -57.89 -3.27 -4.57
N GLU A 59 -58.64 -3.91 -3.67
CA GLU A 59 -58.41 -5.24 -3.08
C GLU A 59 -59.59 -6.16 -3.46
N PRO A 60 -59.39 -7.46 -3.78
CA PRO A 60 -60.17 -8.52 -3.09
C PRO A 60 -59.47 -9.92 -3.06
N PRO A 61 -60.06 -10.99 -2.48
CA PRO A 61 -60.64 -11.11 -1.14
C PRO A 61 -60.22 -12.42 -0.40
N GLN A 62 -60.33 -12.42 0.94
CA GLN A 62 -60.24 -13.61 1.81
C GLN A 62 -61.54 -14.43 1.83
N LYS A 63 -61.41 -15.76 1.77
CA LYS A 63 -62.52 -16.74 1.82
C LYS A 63 -62.92 -17.07 3.27
N LYS A 64 -64.18 -16.81 3.62
CA LYS A 64 -64.81 -17.16 4.91
C LYS A 64 -65.29 -18.63 4.92
N ARG A 65 -64.96 -19.35 6.01
CA ARG A 65 -65.44 -20.69 6.35
C ARG A 65 -66.91 -20.63 6.78
N ARG A 66 -67.77 -21.44 6.16
CA ARG A 66 -69.18 -21.61 6.52
C ARG A 66 -69.33 -22.77 7.51
N LYS A 67 -70.06 -22.54 8.61
CA LYS A 67 -70.62 -23.60 9.48
C LYS A 67 -71.85 -24.22 8.80
N ARG A 68 -71.99 -25.54 8.83
CA ARG A 68 -73.25 -26.24 8.57
C ARG A 68 -73.47 -27.26 9.69
N LYS A 69 -74.63 -27.15 10.35
CA LYS A 69 -75.21 -28.16 11.23
C LYS A 69 -75.92 -29.18 10.35
N GLU A 70 -75.81 -30.46 10.67
CA GLU A 70 -76.75 -31.46 10.20
C GLU A 70 -77.10 -32.39 11.38
N LYS A 71 -78.40 -32.43 11.66
CA LYS A 71 -79.07 -33.39 12.54
C LYS A 71 -79.64 -34.43 11.58
N THR A 72 -79.33 -35.71 11.80
CA THR A 72 -80.17 -36.81 11.35
C THR A 72 -80.25 -37.85 12.46
N VAL A 73 -81.48 -38.09 12.88
CA VAL A 73 -81.91 -39.18 13.75
C VAL A 73 -82.38 -40.28 12.81
N PHE A 74 -81.85 -41.49 12.94
CA PHE A 74 -82.45 -42.71 12.40
C PHE A 74 -82.32 -43.79 13.46
N ALA A 75 -83.45 -44.41 13.79
CA ALA A 75 -83.58 -45.51 14.72
C ALA A 75 -83.67 -46.84 13.97
N ASP A 76 -83.17 -47.87 14.66
CA ASP A 76 -83.41 -49.31 14.53
C ASP A 76 -82.99 -50.03 13.24
N MET A 77 -81.98 -50.91 13.34
CA MET A 77 -82.14 -52.37 13.22
C MET A 77 -80.80 -53.10 13.49
N ASP A 78 -80.88 -54.13 14.33
CA ASP A 78 -80.08 -55.37 14.41
C ASP A 78 -78.55 -55.25 14.25
N THR A 79 -77.85 -55.12 15.39
CA THR A 79 -76.39 -55.12 15.45
C THR A 79 -75.86 -56.55 15.37
N ASP A 80 -75.21 -56.87 14.25
CA ASP A 80 -74.46 -58.10 14.06
C ASP A 80 -73.32 -58.18 15.10
N GLU A 81 -73.09 -59.36 15.69
CA GLU A 81 -72.03 -59.59 16.69
C GLU A 81 -70.65 -59.10 16.19
N ALA A 82 -70.40 -59.14 14.88
CA ALA A 82 -69.17 -58.64 14.25
C ALA A 82 -68.96 -57.12 14.39
N GLU A 83 -70.02 -56.31 14.30
CA GLU A 83 -69.92 -54.85 14.49
C GLU A 83 -69.66 -54.51 15.96
N THR A 84 -70.22 -55.29 16.89
CA THR A 84 -69.92 -55.12 18.32
C THR A 84 -68.48 -55.48 18.64
N GLU A 85 -67.88 -56.47 17.96
CA GLU A 85 -66.47 -56.82 18.12
C GLU A 85 -65.54 -55.71 17.60
N GLU A 86 -65.86 -55.10 16.45
CA GLU A 86 -65.12 -53.93 15.96
C GLU A 86 -65.28 -52.72 16.87
N TYR A 87 -66.48 -52.47 17.38
CA TYR A 87 -66.73 -51.41 18.36
C TYR A 87 -65.94 -51.65 19.66
N ASN A 88 -65.87 -52.90 20.14
CA ASN A 88 -65.05 -53.25 21.29
C ASN A 88 -63.55 -53.13 20.99
N LYS A 89 -63.12 -53.40 19.75
CA LYS A 89 -61.73 -53.23 19.32
C LYS A 89 -61.33 -51.76 19.25
N THR A 90 -62.22 -50.89 18.77
CA THR A 90 -62.00 -49.43 18.76
C THR A 90 -61.99 -48.86 20.18
N GLN A 91 -62.91 -49.29 21.05
CA GLN A 91 -62.90 -48.98 22.48
C GLN A 91 -61.58 -49.38 23.16
N ARG A 92 -61.06 -50.57 22.86
CA ARG A 92 -59.75 -51.02 23.36
C ARG A 92 -58.58 -50.22 22.79
N SER A 93 -58.67 -49.76 21.55
CA SER A 93 -57.67 -48.87 20.94
C SER A 93 -57.66 -47.51 21.63
N LEU A 94 -58.84 -46.92 21.81
CA LEU A 94 -59.01 -45.66 22.53
C LEU A 94 -58.53 -45.75 23.98
N ALA A 95 -58.82 -46.85 24.68
CA ALA A 95 -58.34 -47.06 26.04
C ALA A 95 -56.80 -47.20 26.12
N LYS A 96 -56.15 -47.71 25.07
CA LYS A 96 -54.68 -47.76 24.98
C LYS A 96 -54.10 -46.39 24.69
N GLU A 97 -54.71 -45.63 23.78
CA GLU A 97 -54.28 -44.26 23.48
C GLU A 97 -54.44 -43.35 24.70
N LEU A 98 -55.53 -43.47 25.45
CA LEU A 98 -55.71 -42.72 26.70
C LEU A 98 -54.64 -43.06 27.75
N ARG A 99 -54.28 -44.35 27.90
CA ARG A 99 -53.17 -44.73 28.80
C ARG A 99 -51.83 -44.18 28.35
N LEU A 100 -51.59 -44.13 27.04
CA LEU A 100 -50.37 -43.56 26.47
C LEU A 100 -50.33 -42.05 26.71
N ILE A 101 -51.47 -41.36 26.61
CA ILE A 101 -51.59 -39.94 26.94
C ILE A 101 -51.34 -39.72 28.43
N ASP A 102 -51.97 -40.49 29.31
CA ASP A 102 -51.75 -40.37 30.77
C ASP A 102 -50.27 -40.64 31.15
N GLU A 103 -49.60 -41.58 30.46
CA GLU A 103 -48.17 -41.86 30.65
C GLU A 103 -47.28 -40.71 30.15
N ILE A 104 -47.61 -40.12 29.00
CA ILE A 104 -46.91 -38.93 28.47
C ILE A 104 -47.17 -37.70 29.35
N GLU A 105 -48.38 -37.50 29.86
CA GLU A 105 -48.72 -36.40 30.76
C GLU A 105 -48.04 -36.55 32.13
N ALA A 106 -47.96 -37.79 32.64
CA ALA A 106 -47.20 -38.08 33.86
C ALA A 106 -45.70 -37.88 33.65
N ASP A 107 -45.15 -38.27 32.50
CA ASP A 107 -43.74 -38.01 32.15
C ASP A 107 -43.47 -36.51 31.98
N ALA A 108 -44.37 -35.76 31.35
CA ALA A 108 -44.28 -34.30 31.24
C ALA A 108 -44.43 -33.59 32.61
N ALA A 109 -45.13 -34.19 33.57
CA ALA A 109 -45.23 -33.65 34.94
C ALA A 109 -44.00 -33.95 35.80
N VAL A 110 -43.31 -35.08 35.56
CA VAL A 110 -42.06 -35.47 36.27
C VAL A 110 -40.83 -34.83 35.63
N ASN A 111 -40.86 -34.70 34.31
CA ASN A 111 -39.89 -33.99 33.48
C ASN A 111 -40.63 -32.83 32.79
N PRO A 112 -40.88 -31.73 33.52
CA PRO A 112 -41.35 -30.51 32.89
C PRO A 112 -40.42 -30.23 31.70
N ILE A 113 -41.01 -30.09 30.51
CA ILE A 113 -40.30 -29.43 29.43
C ILE A 113 -40.09 -28.03 29.97
N GLU A 114 -38.86 -27.73 30.39
CA GLU A 114 -38.43 -26.36 30.52
C GLU A 114 -38.65 -25.79 29.13
N ASP A 115 -39.75 -25.04 28.96
CA ASP A 115 -39.84 -24.12 27.85
C ASP A 115 -38.59 -23.26 28.01
N ASP A 116 -37.58 -23.50 27.16
CA ASP A 116 -36.40 -22.67 26.96
C ASP A 116 -36.83 -21.29 26.39
N ASP A 117 -37.88 -20.70 26.96
CA ASP A 117 -38.27 -19.31 26.76
C ASP A 117 -37.22 -18.36 27.37
N ASP A 118 -36.22 -18.91 28.10
CA ASP A 118 -35.03 -18.21 28.60
C ASP A 118 -33.74 -18.50 27.77
N ASP A 119 -33.86 -19.11 26.58
CA ASP A 119 -32.87 -18.96 25.49
C ASP A 119 -33.44 -18.11 24.34
N THR A 120 -34.38 -17.22 24.66
CA THR A 120 -34.32 -15.92 24.01
C THR A 120 -33.03 -15.29 24.48
N GLY A 121 -32.08 -15.10 23.56
CA GLY A 121 -30.79 -14.45 23.84
C GLY A 121 -30.94 -13.01 24.34
N GLU A 122 -31.49 -12.83 25.53
CA GLU A 122 -31.32 -11.65 26.37
C GLU A 122 -29.86 -11.65 26.80
N GLU A 123 -29.04 -11.12 25.90
CA GLU A 123 -27.76 -10.54 26.23
C GLU A 123 -27.89 -9.79 27.56
N PRO A 124 -27.01 -10.04 28.55
CA PRO A 124 -27.11 -9.36 29.83
C PRO A 124 -27.15 -7.85 29.57
N PRO A 125 -28.24 -7.15 29.92
CA PRO A 125 -28.41 -5.75 29.55
C PRO A 125 -27.40 -4.94 30.35
N GLY A 126 -26.28 -4.57 29.71
CA GLY A 126 -25.24 -3.76 30.33
C GLY A 126 -23.81 -4.04 29.88
N ARG A 127 -23.52 -5.09 29.10
CA ARG A 127 -22.19 -5.26 28.50
C ARG A 127 -22.11 -4.56 27.15
N LYS A 128 -21.16 -3.63 27.01
CA LYS A 128 -20.86 -2.99 25.72
C LYS A 128 -20.27 -4.04 24.78
N LEU A 129 -21.08 -4.54 23.84
CA LEU A 129 -20.62 -5.44 22.80
C LEU A 129 -19.71 -4.70 21.81
N LEU A 130 -18.68 -5.39 21.33
CA LEU A 130 -17.84 -4.85 20.27
C LEU A 130 -18.64 -4.81 18.96
N LYS A 131 -18.36 -3.83 18.09
CA LYS A 131 -19.03 -3.70 16.78
C LYS A 131 -18.95 -4.99 15.93
N ARG A 132 -17.92 -5.82 16.13
CA ARG A 132 -17.76 -7.12 15.46
C ARG A 132 -18.78 -8.17 15.95
N GLU A 133 -19.07 -8.18 17.24
CA GLU A 133 -19.99 -9.12 17.88
C GLU A 133 -21.43 -8.78 17.48
N LEU A 134 -21.79 -7.49 17.52
CA LEU A 134 -23.10 -7.01 17.03
C LEU A 134 -23.34 -7.39 15.56
N ARG A 135 -22.32 -7.28 14.70
CA ARG A 135 -22.41 -7.68 13.28
C ARG A 135 -22.57 -9.20 13.11
N ALA A 136 -21.84 -9.99 13.90
CA ALA A 136 -21.96 -11.45 13.86
C ALA A 136 -23.33 -11.93 14.36
N GLN A 137 -23.88 -11.28 15.38
CA GLN A 137 -25.23 -11.59 15.87
C GLN A 137 -26.31 -11.15 14.87
N ALA A 138 -26.15 -10.00 14.21
CA ALA A 138 -27.06 -9.58 13.14
C ALA A 138 -27.04 -10.55 11.96
N LEU A 139 -25.86 -11.07 11.59
CA LEU A 139 -25.71 -12.11 10.57
C LEU A 139 -26.45 -13.40 10.98
N LYS A 140 -26.24 -13.87 12.21
CA LYS A 140 -26.95 -15.05 12.75
C LYS A 140 -28.47 -14.89 12.71
N ARG A 141 -28.98 -13.72 13.10
CA ARG A 141 -30.43 -13.43 12.99
C ARG A 141 -30.91 -13.48 11.53
N LEU A 142 -30.08 -13.03 10.59
CA LEU A 142 -30.39 -13.14 9.15
C LEU A 142 -30.44 -14.61 8.73
N GLU A 143 -29.49 -15.44 9.16
CA GLU A 143 -29.47 -16.89 8.92
C GLU A 143 -30.73 -17.58 9.46
N ASP A 144 -31.10 -17.29 10.71
CA ASP A 144 -32.26 -17.90 11.37
C ASP A 144 -33.58 -17.42 10.77
N SER A 145 -33.61 -16.20 10.21
CA SER A 145 -34.79 -15.64 9.53
C SER A 145 -34.95 -16.09 8.08
N ALA A 146 -33.89 -16.64 7.46
CA ALA A 146 -33.89 -16.99 6.04
C ALA A 146 -34.82 -18.19 5.77
N ARG A 147 -35.98 -17.92 5.16
CA ARG A 147 -36.98 -18.96 4.84
C ARG A 147 -37.27 -19.07 3.35
N THR A 148 -37.08 -18.00 2.59
CA THR A 148 -37.33 -17.95 1.15
C THR A 148 -36.03 -17.99 0.34
N LEU A 149 -36.10 -18.42 -0.92
CA LEU A 149 -34.94 -18.44 -1.82
C LEU A 149 -34.27 -17.07 -1.94
N ARG A 150 -35.07 -15.99 -1.91
CA ARG A 150 -34.60 -14.61 -1.93
C ARG A 150 -33.78 -14.25 -0.68
N ASP A 151 -34.20 -14.74 0.48
CA ASP A 151 -33.48 -14.51 1.74
C ASP A 151 -32.14 -15.24 1.75
N TYR A 152 -32.09 -16.46 1.18
CA TYR A 152 -30.84 -17.19 0.99
C TYR A 152 -29.89 -16.50 0.00
N GLU A 153 -30.41 -15.98 -1.12
CA GLU A 153 -29.61 -15.17 -2.06
C GLU A 153 -29.00 -13.95 -1.35
N ASN A 154 -29.77 -13.26 -0.50
CA ASN A 154 -29.30 -12.12 0.28
C ASN A 154 -28.26 -12.51 1.33
N LEU A 155 -28.45 -13.64 2.02
CA LEU A 155 -27.51 -14.18 2.99
C LEU A 155 -26.16 -14.53 2.32
N VAL A 156 -26.20 -15.21 1.17
CA VAL A 156 -25.02 -15.54 0.37
C VAL A 156 -24.28 -14.27 -0.04
N ALA A 157 -24.98 -13.25 -0.54
CA ALA A 157 -24.36 -11.98 -0.90
C ALA A 157 -23.65 -11.29 0.29
N TRP A 158 -24.18 -11.43 1.51
CA TRP A 158 -23.55 -10.89 2.72
C TRP A 158 -22.28 -11.67 3.10
N TYR A 159 -22.32 -13.00 2.96
CA TYR A 159 -21.17 -13.87 3.16
C TYR A 159 -20.07 -13.65 2.12
N ASP A 160 -20.42 -13.53 0.85
CA ASP A 160 -19.50 -13.19 -0.25
C ASP A 160 -18.82 -11.85 0.02
N ARG A 161 -19.55 -10.87 0.56
CA ARG A 161 -18.98 -9.57 0.95
C ARG A 161 -18.01 -9.69 2.11
N LEU A 162 -18.30 -10.52 3.12
CA LEU A 162 -17.38 -10.80 4.22
C LEU A 162 -16.12 -11.53 3.74
N ASP A 163 -16.28 -12.50 2.85
CA ASP A 163 -15.19 -13.28 2.31
C ASP A 163 -14.30 -12.44 1.40
N ALA A 164 -14.88 -11.62 0.52
CA ALA A 164 -14.15 -10.64 -0.28
C ALA A 164 -13.34 -9.65 0.60
N ASN A 165 -13.89 -9.24 1.74
CA ASN A 165 -13.21 -8.36 2.69
C ASN A 165 -12.09 -9.08 3.45
N ARG A 166 -12.27 -10.38 3.76
CA ARG A 166 -11.22 -11.25 4.30
C ARG A 166 -10.09 -11.42 3.30
N GLN A 167 -10.41 -11.83 2.07
CA GLN A 167 -9.46 -11.96 0.97
C GLN A 167 -8.76 -10.63 0.64
N ARG A 168 -9.44 -9.48 0.78
CA ARG A 168 -8.79 -8.16 0.62
C ARG A 168 -7.75 -7.92 1.72
N LYS A 169 -8.08 -8.21 2.98
CA LYS A 169 -7.14 -8.09 4.11
C LYS A 169 -5.98 -9.07 4.02
N GLU A 170 -6.24 -10.30 3.58
CA GLU A 170 -5.22 -11.30 3.29
C GLU A 170 -4.32 -10.84 2.14
N ARG A 171 -4.90 -10.34 1.03
CA ARG A 171 -4.12 -9.73 -0.06
C ARG A 171 -3.23 -8.57 0.37
N TYR A 172 -3.66 -7.74 1.32
CA TYR A 172 -2.81 -6.69 1.91
C TYR A 172 -1.60 -7.24 2.67
N HIS A 173 -1.69 -8.46 3.21
CA HIS A 173 -0.60 -9.15 3.90
C HIS A 173 0.18 -10.11 2.97
N GLU A 174 -0.42 -10.54 1.87
CA GLU A 174 0.23 -11.31 0.78
C GLU A 174 1.04 -10.42 -0.16
N LEU A 175 0.78 -9.11 -0.19
CA LEU A 175 1.52 -8.13 -0.99
C LEU A 175 3.02 -8.04 -0.62
N TYR A 176 3.45 -8.65 0.48
CA TYR A 176 4.86 -8.73 0.87
C TYR A 176 5.37 -10.17 1.07
N ARG A 177 4.88 -11.12 0.25
CA ARG A 177 5.62 -12.36 -0.04
C ARG A 177 5.77 -12.70 -1.51
N SER A 178 5.06 -12.02 -2.40
CA SER A 178 5.25 -12.14 -3.85
C SER A 178 4.51 -11.01 -4.58
N GLY A 179 4.89 -9.76 -4.30
CA GLY A 179 4.45 -8.58 -5.06
C GLY A 179 5.37 -8.26 -6.25
N ASP A 180 6.29 -9.16 -6.56
CA ASP A 180 7.35 -9.00 -7.53
C ASP A 180 7.43 -10.33 -8.27
N ASP A 181 6.95 -10.37 -9.53
CA ASP A 181 7.27 -11.45 -10.49
C ASP A 181 8.70 -11.27 -11.02
N VAL A 182 9.56 -11.01 -10.05
CA VAL A 182 10.95 -10.66 -10.09
C VAL A 182 11.52 -11.80 -9.26
N PRO A 183 12.08 -12.84 -9.91
CA PRO A 183 12.85 -13.85 -9.22
C PRO A 183 13.75 -13.20 -8.15
N LEU A 184 14.16 -13.95 -7.12
CA LEU A 184 15.16 -13.47 -6.16
C LEU A 184 16.42 -12.87 -6.86
N ASP A 185 16.62 -13.23 -8.12
CA ASP A 185 17.69 -12.82 -9.02
C ASP A 185 17.35 -11.69 -10.01
N TYR A 186 16.13 -11.14 -10.05
CA TYR A 186 15.78 -10.08 -10.99
C TYR A 186 16.28 -8.74 -10.46
N GLY A 187 17.32 -8.24 -11.13
CA GLY A 187 18.14 -7.13 -10.65
C GLY A 187 19.46 -7.56 -9.99
N ALA A 188 19.72 -8.87 -9.85
CA ALA A 188 21.03 -9.34 -9.43
C ALA A 188 22.05 -8.92 -10.49
N ALA A 189 23.03 -8.10 -10.08
CA ALA A 189 24.18 -7.78 -10.92
C ALA A 189 24.77 -9.11 -11.43
N ALA A 190 25.08 -9.19 -12.72
CA ALA A 190 25.62 -10.39 -13.34
C ALA A 190 26.89 -10.92 -12.62
N ASP A 191 27.55 -10.05 -11.85
CA ASP A 191 28.51 -10.40 -10.81
C ASP A 191 27.87 -10.27 -9.42
N GLY A 192 27.20 -11.32 -8.98
CA GLY A 192 26.63 -11.43 -7.65
C GLY A 192 27.71 -11.23 -6.58
N LEU A 193 27.63 -10.12 -5.86
CA LEU A 193 28.42 -9.88 -4.66
C LEU A 193 27.61 -8.94 -3.76
N TYR A 194 26.73 -9.54 -2.95
CA TYR A 194 25.96 -8.85 -1.92
C TYR A 194 26.94 -8.37 -0.84
N PHE A 195 27.58 -7.24 -1.10
CA PHE A 195 28.29 -6.49 -0.08
C PHE A 195 27.29 -5.58 0.63
N PRO A 196 27.44 -5.37 1.96
CA PRO A 196 26.72 -4.32 2.66
C PRO A 196 26.72 -3.03 1.84
N ASP A 197 25.61 -2.28 1.82
CA ASP A 197 25.51 -1.04 1.04
C ASP A 197 26.65 -0.06 1.36
N THR A 198 27.15 -0.09 2.59
CA THR A 198 28.33 0.67 3.03
C THR A 198 29.62 0.36 2.28
N LEU A 199 29.69 -0.77 1.56
CA LEU A 199 30.85 -1.26 0.79
C LEU A 199 30.57 -1.30 -0.73
N ASN A 200 29.43 -0.72 -1.15
CA ASN A 200 29.04 -0.57 -2.55
C ASN A 200 29.50 0.75 -3.18
N ASP A 201 30.14 1.63 -2.40
CA ASP A 201 30.73 2.87 -2.90
C ASP A 201 31.82 2.60 -3.94
N VAL A 202 32.01 3.56 -4.85
CA VAL A 202 32.98 3.47 -5.94
C VAL A 202 34.39 3.30 -5.39
N LEU A 203 34.77 4.05 -4.36
CA LEU A 203 36.09 3.93 -3.73
C LEU A 203 36.26 2.57 -3.05
N SER A 204 35.25 2.10 -2.33
CA SER A 204 35.28 0.77 -1.69
C SER A 204 35.38 -0.38 -2.70
N LYS A 205 34.83 -0.20 -3.91
CA LYS A 205 35.01 -1.16 -5.02
C LYS A 205 36.43 -1.13 -5.58
N LEU A 206 37.02 0.04 -5.74
CA LEU A 206 38.40 0.22 -6.21
C LEU A 206 39.42 -0.34 -5.21
N GLU A 207 39.26 -0.03 -3.92
CA GLU A 207 40.10 -0.56 -2.84
C GLU A 207 40.11 -2.09 -2.81
N ARG A 208 38.95 -2.73 -3.02
CA ARG A 208 38.85 -4.20 -3.08
C ARG A 208 39.52 -4.80 -4.32
N LYS A 209 39.55 -4.06 -5.44
CA LYS A 209 40.33 -4.45 -6.62
C LYS A 209 41.84 -4.26 -6.44
N GLY A 210 42.25 -3.57 -5.37
CA GLY A 210 43.66 -3.19 -5.12
C GLY A 210 44.06 -1.88 -5.80
N GLU A 211 43.10 -1.11 -6.31
CA GLU A 211 43.31 0.20 -6.92
C GLU A 211 43.16 1.28 -5.85
N PHE A 212 44.28 1.62 -5.20
CA PHE A 212 44.27 2.54 -4.06
C PHE A 212 44.53 4.00 -4.42
N ILE A 213 44.99 4.28 -5.64
CA ILE A 213 45.42 5.64 -6.06
C ILE A 213 44.30 6.66 -5.81
N ASP A 214 43.08 6.33 -6.23
CA ASP A 214 41.94 7.23 -6.10
C ASP A 214 41.52 7.47 -4.65
N SER A 215 41.72 6.47 -3.78
CA SER A 215 41.47 6.58 -2.33
C SER A 215 42.57 7.40 -1.63
N ILE A 216 43.83 7.16 -1.99
CA ILE A 216 44.99 7.88 -1.42
C ILE A 216 44.92 9.36 -1.75
N PHE A 217 44.60 9.71 -3.00
CA PHE A 217 44.56 11.09 -3.48
C PHE A 217 43.16 11.68 -3.46
N TYR A 218 42.25 11.15 -2.64
CA TYR A 218 40.91 11.68 -2.43
C TYR A 218 40.89 12.96 -1.58
N CYS A 219 41.71 13.93 -1.95
CA CYS A 219 41.97 15.16 -1.23
C CYS A 219 41.89 16.35 -2.20
N PRO A 220 41.29 17.49 -1.80
CA PRO A 220 41.25 18.68 -2.65
C PRO A 220 42.62 19.18 -3.13
N TYR A 221 43.69 18.97 -2.36
CA TYR A 221 45.01 19.50 -2.68
C TYR A 221 45.79 18.62 -3.67
N ASP A 222 45.47 17.33 -3.70
CA ASP A 222 46.22 16.30 -4.43
C ASP A 222 45.50 15.78 -5.68
N ILE A 223 44.45 16.49 -6.13
CA ILE A 223 43.68 16.15 -7.35
C ILE A 223 44.57 15.99 -8.60
N HIS A 224 45.73 16.64 -8.62
CA HIS A 224 46.68 16.58 -9.73
C HIS A 224 47.33 15.19 -9.90
N GLU A 225 47.35 14.37 -8.85
CA GLU A 225 47.86 12.99 -8.88
C GLU A 225 46.85 12.00 -9.50
N LEU A 226 45.58 12.42 -9.61
CA LEU A 226 44.52 11.64 -10.27
C LEU A 226 44.54 11.75 -11.79
N VAL A 227 45.42 12.61 -12.34
CA VAL A 227 45.52 12.84 -13.79
C VAL A 227 46.85 12.35 -14.31
N THR A 228 46.80 11.53 -15.35
CA THR A 228 47.98 10.95 -16.01
C THR A 228 48.69 11.92 -16.94
N ASP A 229 47.97 12.90 -17.48
CA ASP A 229 48.54 13.92 -18.37
C ASP A 229 49.40 14.92 -17.58
N GLU A 230 50.67 15.05 -17.98
CA GLU A 230 51.65 15.87 -17.28
C GLU A 230 51.29 17.37 -17.33
N ASP A 231 50.77 17.87 -18.45
CA ASP A 231 50.41 19.28 -18.57
C ASP A 231 49.23 19.60 -17.67
N VAL A 232 48.19 18.77 -17.72
CA VAL A 232 46.99 18.94 -16.88
C VAL A 232 47.35 18.79 -15.41
N SER A 233 48.18 17.80 -15.05
CA SER A 233 48.65 17.62 -13.67
C SER A 233 49.37 18.88 -13.15
N ASN A 234 50.31 19.42 -13.93
CA ASN A 234 51.01 20.67 -13.58
C ASN A 234 50.04 21.86 -13.44
N ILE A 235 49.07 21.98 -14.35
CA ILE A 235 48.05 23.06 -14.31
C ILE A 235 47.19 22.97 -13.05
N LEU A 236 46.76 21.76 -12.69
CA LEU A 236 45.96 21.51 -11.50
C LEU A 236 46.76 21.76 -10.22
N ARG A 237 48.04 21.39 -10.20
CA ARG A 237 48.93 21.64 -9.05
C ARG A 237 49.09 23.13 -8.75
N GLU A 238 49.20 23.96 -9.79
CA GLU A 238 49.33 25.43 -9.68
C GLU A 238 48.02 26.18 -9.39
N LEU A 239 46.89 25.48 -9.35
CA LEU A 239 45.59 26.12 -9.17
C LEU A 239 45.42 26.63 -7.73
N ASN A 240 44.73 27.76 -7.54
CA ASN A 240 44.43 28.28 -6.19
C ASN A 240 43.67 27.25 -5.35
N GLU A 241 43.90 27.27 -4.03
CA GLU A 241 43.23 26.37 -3.08
C GLU A 241 41.70 26.43 -3.16
N ASP A 242 41.12 27.63 -3.27
CA ASP A 242 39.67 27.81 -3.44
C ASP A 242 39.11 27.14 -4.69
N HIS A 243 39.89 27.18 -5.78
CA HIS A 243 39.53 26.58 -7.05
C HIS A 243 39.73 25.06 -7.00
N LYS A 244 40.80 24.59 -6.34
CA LYS A 244 41.03 23.16 -6.08
C LYS A 244 39.88 22.57 -5.26
N PHE A 245 39.47 23.25 -4.19
CA PHE A 245 38.32 22.84 -3.40
C PHE A 245 37.01 22.83 -4.20
N LEU A 246 36.77 23.85 -5.03
CA LEU A 246 35.61 23.87 -5.91
C LEU A 246 35.65 22.74 -6.95
N LEU A 247 36.81 22.47 -7.53
CA LEU A 247 37.02 21.39 -8.49
C LEU A 247 36.79 20.03 -7.85
N PHE A 248 37.27 19.82 -6.62
CA PHE A 248 37.02 18.61 -5.84
C PHE A 248 35.52 18.34 -5.68
N LEU A 249 34.79 19.35 -5.19
CA LEU A 249 33.35 19.22 -4.95
C LEU A 249 32.55 18.98 -6.24
N TRP A 250 32.95 19.63 -7.33
CA TRP A 250 32.23 19.54 -8.60
C TRP A 250 32.62 18.31 -9.43
N ALA A 251 33.92 18.03 -9.60
CA ALA A 251 34.40 16.97 -10.50
C ALA A 251 34.51 15.60 -9.83
N LEU A 252 34.92 15.53 -8.57
CA LEU A 252 35.10 14.24 -7.87
C LEU A 252 33.87 13.86 -7.07
N ARG A 253 33.30 14.80 -6.30
CA ARG A 253 32.09 14.55 -5.51
C ARG A 253 30.79 14.66 -6.32
N GLN A 254 30.85 15.23 -7.53
CA GLN A 254 29.69 15.45 -8.41
C GLN A 254 28.53 16.19 -7.73
N TYR A 255 28.85 17.12 -6.83
CA TYR A 255 27.83 17.90 -6.14
C TYR A 255 27.19 18.92 -7.07
N SER A 256 25.89 19.11 -6.90
CA SER A 256 25.14 20.19 -7.55
C SER A 256 25.67 21.56 -7.14
N SER A 257 25.51 22.57 -8.00
CA SER A 257 25.97 23.92 -7.67
C SER A 257 25.22 24.52 -6.47
N THR A 258 23.97 24.10 -6.23
CA THR A 258 23.19 24.46 -5.03
C THR A 258 23.80 23.87 -3.76
N ARG A 259 24.19 22.59 -3.77
CA ARG A 259 24.88 21.94 -2.63
C ARG A 259 26.26 22.54 -2.37
N ILE A 260 27.00 22.90 -3.42
CA ILE A 260 28.29 23.57 -3.26
C ILE A 260 28.10 24.98 -2.67
N ALA A 261 27.04 25.67 -3.07
CA ALA A 261 26.70 27.00 -2.58
C ALA A 261 26.40 27.00 -1.08
N THR A 262 25.65 25.99 -0.60
CA THR A 262 25.39 25.82 0.84
C THR A 262 26.68 25.51 1.61
N ILE A 263 27.52 24.59 1.13
CA ILE A 263 28.82 24.26 1.76
C ILE A 263 29.74 25.47 1.87
N LYS A 264 29.82 26.32 0.82
CA LYS A 264 30.68 27.51 0.81
C LYS A 264 30.04 28.76 1.43
N GLY A 265 28.75 28.72 1.78
CA GLY A 265 28.00 29.90 2.24
C GLY A 265 27.92 31.01 1.18
N GLN A 266 27.78 30.65 -0.09
CA GLN A 266 27.73 31.58 -1.22
C GLN A 266 26.43 31.40 -2.03
N SER A 267 26.15 32.28 -2.99
CA SER A 267 25.03 32.07 -3.91
C SER A 267 25.37 31.08 -5.02
N ASP A 268 24.38 30.30 -5.46
CA ASP A 268 24.52 29.38 -6.59
C ASP A 268 25.05 30.06 -7.87
N ARG A 269 24.58 31.28 -8.14
CA ARG A 269 25.09 32.11 -9.25
C ARG A 269 26.59 32.40 -9.13
N ASN A 270 27.07 32.68 -7.91
CA ASN A 270 28.49 32.91 -7.69
C ASN A 270 29.30 31.63 -7.94
N ILE A 271 28.84 30.48 -7.46
CA ILE A 271 29.50 29.19 -7.69
C ILE A 271 29.64 28.90 -9.18
N ARG A 272 28.56 29.05 -9.97
CA ARG A 272 28.60 28.88 -11.43
C ARG A 272 29.60 29.84 -12.09
N LYS A 273 29.63 31.10 -11.66
CA LYS A 273 30.56 32.12 -12.19
C LYS A 273 32.03 31.79 -11.86
N VAL A 274 32.33 31.39 -10.62
CA VAL A 274 33.69 31.02 -10.20
C VAL A 274 34.13 29.75 -10.94
N ARG A 275 33.26 28.74 -11.06
CA ARG A 275 33.52 27.51 -11.83
C ARG A 275 33.88 27.82 -13.28
N ASN A 276 33.10 28.64 -13.96
CA ASN A 276 33.37 29.03 -15.34
C ASN A 276 34.70 29.80 -15.46
N THR A 277 35.02 30.64 -14.48
CA THR A 277 36.28 31.39 -14.45
C THR A 277 37.47 30.46 -14.25
N MET A 278 37.34 29.49 -13.36
CA MET A 278 38.34 28.45 -13.11
C MET A 278 38.59 27.60 -14.36
N LEU A 279 37.53 27.09 -15.00
CA LEU A 279 37.65 26.29 -16.23
C LEU A 279 38.31 27.07 -17.37
N LYS A 280 37.97 28.36 -17.52
CA LYS A 280 38.64 29.24 -18.50
C LYS A 280 40.13 29.38 -18.21
N LYS A 281 40.54 29.48 -16.94
CA LYS A 281 41.96 29.54 -16.55
C LYS A 281 42.69 28.25 -16.89
N ILE A 282 42.08 27.10 -16.58
CA ILE A 282 42.65 25.77 -16.92
C ILE A 282 42.82 25.64 -18.42
N ARG A 283 41.77 25.91 -19.22
CA ARG A 283 41.83 25.85 -20.69
C ARG A 283 42.89 26.78 -21.28
N LYS A 284 43.01 28.01 -20.75
CA LYS A 284 44.02 28.97 -21.22
C LYS A 284 45.45 28.48 -20.96
N LYS A 285 45.72 27.89 -19.79
CA LYS A 285 47.04 27.32 -19.49
C LYS A 285 47.33 26.08 -20.33
N LEU A 286 46.33 25.21 -20.52
CA LEU A 286 46.46 24.02 -21.35
C LEU A 286 46.76 24.39 -22.80
N LEU A 287 46.05 25.38 -23.35
CA LEU A 287 46.32 25.88 -24.69
C LEU A 287 47.76 26.40 -24.83
N ALA A 288 48.26 27.14 -23.83
CA ALA A 288 49.65 27.59 -23.86
C ALA A 288 50.64 26.42 -23.86
N ALA A 289 50.47 25.44 -22.95
CA ALA A 289 51.32 24.25 -22.88
C ALA A 289 51.32 23.46 -24.20
N LEU A 290 50.14 23.22 -24.78
CA LEU A 290 50.02 22.51 -26.05
C LEU A 290 50.63 23.29 -27.22
N THR A 291 50.49 24.62 -27.26
CA THR A 291 51.17 25.41 -28.30
C THR A 291 52.69 25.34 -28.20
N GLU A 292 53.25 25.28 -26.98
CA GLU A 292 54.68 25.06 -26.77
C GLU A 292 55.11 23.67 -27.23
N LYS A 293 54.32 22.63 -26.95
CA LYS A 293 54.55 21.26 -27.46
C LYS A 293 54.56 21.21 -28.99
N VAL A 294 53.63 21.90 -29.64
CA VAL A 294 53.59 22.01 -31.12
C VAL A 294 54.86 22.68 -31.65
N GLN A 295 55.30 23.79 -31.04
CA GLN A 295 56.54 24.48 -31.41
C GLN A 295 57.77 23.58 -31.24
N ALA A 296 57.79 22.77 -30.17
CA ALA A 296 58.84 21.79 -29.90
C ALA A 296 58.75 20.52 -30.77
N LYS A 297 57.75 20.41 -31.66
CA LYS A 297 57.47 19.25 -32.52
C LYS A 297 57.33 17.93 -31.74
N GLN A 298 56.78 18.01 -30.53
CA GLN A 298 56.46 16.82 -29.75
C GLN A 298 55.24 16.10 -30.35
N PRO A 299 55.11 14.77 -30.16
CA PRO A 299 53.92 14.06 -30.60
C PRO A 299 52.69 14.49 -29.79
N LEU A 300 51.60 14.81 -30.48
CA LEU A 300 50.31 15.13 -29.87
C LEU A 300 49.34 13.96 -29.99
N THR A 301 48.56 13.74 -28.94
CA THR A 301 47.40 12.84 -28.91
C THR A 301 46.26 13.39 -29.77
N LEU A 302 45.30 12.53 -30.12
CA LEU A 302 44.14 12.94 -30.92
C LEU A 302 43.31 14.03 -30.22
N LEU A 303 43.09 13.88 -28.91
CA LEU A 303 42.33 14.85 -28.11
C LEU A 303 43.00 16.21 -28.04
N GLU A 304 44.33 16.25 -27.90
CA GLU A 304 45.09 17.52 -27.91
C GLU A 304 45.00 18.21 -29.29
N LYS A 305 45.00 17.43 -30.38
CA LYS A 305 44.83 17.97 -31.73
C LYS A 305 43.44 18.58 -31.92
N ASP A 306 42.39 17.84 -31.54
CA ASP A 306 41.02 18.32 -31.64
C ASP A 306 40.83 19.58 -30.80
N PHE A 307 41.37 19.61 -29.57
CA PHE A 307 41.33 20.79 -28.72
C PHE A 307 42.01 22.01 -29.35
N LEU A 308 43.18 21.84 -29.95
CA LEU A 308 43.88 22.93 -30.63
C LEU A 308 43.11 23.44 -31.85
N ILE A 309 42.48 22.56 -32.62
CA ILE A 309 41.61 22.91 -33.76
C ILE A 309 40.38 23.70 -33.29
N GLU A 310 39.70 23.24 -32.23
CA GLU A 310 38.55 23.95 -31.63
C GLU A 310 38.92 25.36 -31.16
N ASN A 311 40.17 25.58 -30.76
CA ASN A 311 40.68 26.88 -30.34
C ASN A 311 41.37 27.67 -31.48
N GLY A 312 41.27 27.20 -32.73
CA GLY A 312 41.75 27.92 -33.92
C GLY A 312 43.26 27.87 -34.15
N VAL A 313 43.96 26.90 -33.58
CA VAL A 313 45.39 26.67 -33.82
C VAL A 313 45.56 25.65 -34.94
N SER A 314 46.15 26.06 -36.06
CA SER A 314 46.46 25.15 -37.17
C SER A 314 47.60 24.21 -36.79
N ILE A 315 47.35 22.90 -36.95
CA ILE A 315 48.32 21.83 -36.73
C ILE A 315 48.61 21.24 -38.12
N GLU A 316 49.62 21.77 -38.81
CA GLU A 316 50.11 21.23 -40.09
C GLU A 316 51.18 20.15 -39.88
#